data_AF-M3JX75-F1
#
_entry.id   AF-M3JX75-F1
#
_cell.length_a   1.000
_cell.length_b   1.000
_cell.length_c   1.000
_cell.angle_alpha   90.00
_cell.angle_beta   90.00
_cell.angle_gamma   90.00
#
_symmetry.space_group_name_H-M   'P 1'
#
loop_
_entity.id
_entity.type
_entity.pdbx_description
1 polymer ?
#
loop_
_entity_poly.entity_id
_entity_poly.type
_entity_poly.pdbx_seq_one_letter_code
_entity_poly.pdbx_strand_id
1 'polypeptide(L)'
;MTNQQGMWIIGYGSLIFKPPPHVAFKVTGYLKGFIRRFWQSSIDHRGTPDFPGRVVTLLSLEDLRSHDRFHDSLHMYELKNNNVIVDVPKKIHDLGPDDLRVYGVAYYIAPEHVEEVKEYLDVREQNGYTSHKVPFHILDIEKNHAYEKFKDEISQNDEGYYIESMIYIGTIENEAFVGPESLEDTASVIKKSISVLEIII
;
A
#
# COMPACT_ATOMS: atom_id res chain seq x y z
N MET A 1 -29.84 1.70 -6.07
CA MET A 1 -29.34 1.26 -7.39
C MET A 1 -28.12 0.41 -7.10
N THR A 2 -28.23 -0.91 -7.20
CA THR A 2 -27.09 -1.80 -6.96
C THR A 2 -26.05 -1.52 -8.04
N ASN A 3 -24.84 -1.16 -7.62
CA ASN A 3 -23.70 -1.02 -8.50
C ASN A 3 -23.55 -2.35 -9.27
N GLN A 4 -23.62 -2.34 -10.61
CA GLN A 4 -23.55 -3.59 -11.40
C GLN A 4 -22.11 -4.05 -11.65
N GLN A 5 -21.13 -3.28 -11.19
CA GLN A 5 -19.70 -3.56 -11.38
C GLN A 5 -19.05 -3.92 -10.04
N GLY A 6 -18.22 -4.96 -10.05
CA GLY A 6 -17.42 -5.35 -8.90
C GLY A 6 -16.33 -4.31 -8.59
N MET A 7 -15.56 -4.58 -7.55
CA MET A 7 -14.49 -3.67 -7.11
C MET A 7 -13.21 -4.44 -6.83
N TRP A 8 -12.09 -3.93 -7.33
CA TRP A 8 -10.76 -4.34 -6.91
C TRP A 8 -10.25 -3.45 -5.79
N ILE A 9 -9.69 -4.05 -4.74
CA ILE A 9 -9.07 -3.35 -3.61
C ILE A 9 -7.65 -3.86 -3.37
N ILE A 10 -6.69 -2.96 -3.27
CA ILE A 10 -5.27 -3.27 -3.07
C ILE A 10 -4.94 -3.33 -1.57
N GLY A 11 -4.27 -4.40 -1.17
CA GLY A 11 -3.57 -4.52 0.10
C GLY A 11 -2.06 -4.40 -0.07
N TYR A 12 -1.47 -3.38 0.55
CA TYR A 12 -0.01 -3.20 0.66
C TYR A 12 0.51 -3.26 2.11
N GLY A 13 -0.39 -3.44 3.08
CA GLY A 13 -0.10 -3.51 4.51
C GLY A 13 -0.88 -4.64 5.18
N SER A 14 -1.64 -4.32 6.23
CA SER A 14 -2.40 -5.31 7.01
C SER A 14 -3.36 -6.16 6.17
N LEU A 15 -3.94 -5.59 5.10
CA LEU A 15 -4.84 -6.28 4.18
C LEU A 15 -4.21 -7.50 3.49
N ILE A 16 -2.87 -7.56 3.37
CA ILE A 16 -2.17 -8.73 2.81
C ILE A 16 -2.41 -9.98 3.69
N PHE A 17 -2.38 -9.82 5.01
CA PHE A 17 -2.51 -10.93 5.98
C PHE A 17 -3.89 -11.02 6.62
N LYS A 18 -4.66 -9.93 6.59
CA LYS A 18 -6.05 -9.86 7.05
C LYS A 18 -6.92 -9.27 5.93
N PRO A 19 -7.30 -10.07 4.92
CA PRO A 19 -8.12 -9.61 3.79
C PRO A 19 -9.46 -9.02 4.24
N PRO A 20 -10.15 -8.23 3.39
CA PRO A 20 -11.52 -7.82 3.66
C PRO A 20 -12.47 -9.03 3.62
N PRO A 21 -13.70 -8.91 4.14
CA PRO A 21 -14.73 -9.94 3.95
C PRO A 21 -15.13 -10.05 2.47
N HIS A 22 -15.84 -11.13 2.11
CA HIS A 22 -16.44 -11.33 0.77
C HIS A 22 -15.48 -11.30 -0.41
N VAL A 23 -14.20 -11.63 -0.18
CA VAL A 23 -13.21 -11.81 -1.26
C VAL A 23 -13.63 -12.95 -2.16
N ALA A 24 -13.98 -12.62 -3.41
CA ALA A 24 -14.37 -13.60 -4.42
C ALA A 24 -13.16 -14.06 -5.27
N PHE A 25 -12.10 -13.25 -5.33
CA PHE A 25 -10.87 -13.57 -6.06
C PHE A 25 -9.69 -12.71 -5.59
N LYS A 26 -8.45 -13.14 -5.86
CA LYS A 26 -7.24 -12.33 -5.59
C LYS A 26 -6.14 -12.56 -6.61
N VAL A 27 -5.31 -11.54 -6.83
CA VAL A 27 -4.11 -11.57 -7.67
C VAL A 27 -2.92 -10.97 -6.93
N THR A 28 -1.72 -11.45 -7.22
CA THR A 28 -0.47 -10.85 -6.71
C THR A 28 0.15 -9.93 -7.75
N GLY A 29 0.82 -8.89 -7.29
CA GLY A 29 1.29 -7.85 -8.20
C GLY A 29 2.00 -6.71 -7.49
N TYR A 30 2.11 -5.59 -8.19
CA TYR A 30 2.79 -4.41 -7.68
C TYR A 30 2.22 -3.10 -8.22
N LEU A 31 2.45 -2.04 -7.46
CA LEU A 31 2.27 -0.65 -7.85
C LEU A 31 3.59 -0.10 -8.40
N LYS A 32 3.51 0.81 -9.38
CA LYS A 32 4.64 1.58 -9.89
C LYS A 32 4.60 3.02 -9.39
N GLY A 33 5.76 3.65 -9.22
CA GLY A 33 5.87 5.05 -8.82
C GLY A 33 5.48 5.33 -7.37
N PHE A 34 5.44 4.29 -6.52
CA PHE A 34 5.18 4.44 -5.09
C PHE A 34 6.33 3.86 -4.27
N ILE A 35 6.53 4.42 -3.07
CA ILE A 35 7.29 3.78 -2.00
C ILE A 35 6.38 3.43 -0.85
N ARG A 36 6.72 2.34 -0.13
CA ARG A 36 6.07 1.98 1.14
C ARG A 36 6.98 2.35 2.30
N ARG A 37 6.47 3.09 3.28
CA ARG A 37 7.21 3.51 4.49
C ARG A 37 6.34 3.39 5.73
N PHE A 38 6.95 3.11 6.87
CA PHE A 38 6.30 3.10 8.19
C PHE A 38 6.17 4.53 8.76
N TRP A 39 5.63 5.44 7.95
CA TRP A 39 5.55 6.88 8.26
C TRP A 39 4.14 7.36 8.59
N GLN A 40 3.26 6.43 8.94
CA GLN A 40 1.93 6.75 9.45
C GLN A 40 1.88 6.38 10.93
N SER A 41 1.52 7.34 11.77
CA SER A 41 1.27 7.16 13.20
C SER A 41 0.01 6.31 13.41
N SER A 42 0.02 5.43 14.42
CA SER A 42 -1.15 4.65 14.81
C SER A 42 -1.35 4.71 16.32
N ILE A 43 -2.49 5.24 16.74
CA ILE A 43 -2.83 5.46 18.16
C ILE A 43 -3.87 4.46 18.69
N ASP A 44 -4.42 3.63 17.81
CA ASP A 44 -5.57 2.77 18.05
C ASP A 44 -5.30 1.30 17.71
N HIS A 45 -4.42 1.02 16.75
CA HIS A 45 -4.13 -0.32 16.27
C HIS A 45 -2.73 -0.82 16.59
N ARG A 46 -1.72 0.05 16.61
CA ARG A 46 -0.31 -0.34 16.84
C ARG A 46 0.41 0.56 17.85
N GLY A 47 -0.34 1.35 18.59
CA GLY A 47 0.13 2.14 19.71
C GLY A 47 -1.04 2.63 20.54
N THR A 48 -0.78 3.66 21.35
CA THR A 48 -1.79 4.38 22.13
C THR A 48 -1.69 5.88 21.80
N PRO A 49 -2.65 6.72 22.24
CA PRO A 49 -2.53 8.17 22.07
C PRO A 49 -1.24 8.74 22.68
N ASP A 50 -0.81 8.24 23.84
CA ASP A 50 0.41 8.68 24.52
C ASP A 50 1.69 8.10 23.90
N PHE A 51 1.60 6.90 23.31
CA PHE A 51 2.71 6.20 22.67
C PHE A 51 2.30 5.67 21.30
N PRO A 52 2.21 6.56 20.29
CA PRO A 52 1.79 6.15 18.96
C PRO A 52 2.76 5.15 18.33
N GLY A 53 2.22 4.18 17.62
CA GLY A 53 2.99 3.24 16.80
C GLY A 53 3.40 3.83 15.46
N ARG A 54 3.94 2.95 14.60
CA ARG A 54 4.15 3.22 13.18
C ARG A 54 3.50 2.13 12.36
N VAL A 55 2.75 2.53 11.34
CA VAL A 55 2.15 1.65 10.33
C VAL A 55 2.53 2.13 8.94
N VAL A 56 2.33 1.26 7.95
CA VAL A 56 2.72 1.55 6.57
C VAL A 56 1.75 2.53 5.91
N THR A 57 2.30 3.46 5.13
CA THR A 57 1.58 4.23 4.11
C THR A 57 2.38 4.21 2.80
N LEU A 58 1.77 4.74 1.74
CA LEU A 58 2.41 4.93 0.44
C LEU A 58 2.65 6.40 0.17
N LEU A 59 3.77 6.69 -0.49
CA LEU A 59 4.05 8.00 -1.07
C LEU A 59 4.26 7.80 -2.56
N SER A 60 3.63 8.64 -3.38
CA SER A 60 3.88 8.65 -4.81
C SER A 60 5.21 9.34 -5.13
N LEU A 61 5.75 9.08 -6.32
CA LEU A 61 6.90 9.79 -6.84
C LEU A 61 6.64 11.30 -6.97
N GLU A 62 5.37 11.68 -7.23
CA GLU A 62 4.96 13.08 -7.25
C GLU A 62 5.04 13.71 -5.86
N ASP A 63 4.54 13.04 -4.81
CA ASP A 63 4.65 13.51 -3.43
C ASP A 63 6.12 13.76 -3.05
N LEU A 64 6.99 12.81 -3.40
CA LEU A 64 8.43 12.87 -3.13
C LEU A 64 9.11 14.06 -3.83
N ARG A 65 8.67 14.40 -5.04
CA ARG A 65 9.26 15.49 -5.85
C ARG A 65 8.73 16.87 -5.49
N SER A 66 7.45 16.95 -5.10
CA SER A 66 6.74 18.21 -4.89
C SER A 66 6.91 18.79 -3.48
N HIS A 67 7.52 18.05 -2.56
CA HIS A 67 7.66 18.47 -1.17
C HIS A 67 9.11 18.55 -0.71
N ASP A 68 9.52 19.76 -0.35
CA ASP A 68 10.89 20.08 0.10
C ASP A 68 11.35 19.26 1.30
N ARG A 69 10.42 18.75 2.13
CA ARG A 69 10.72 17.93 3.31
C ARG A 69 11.51 16.66 3.00
N PHE A 70 11.47 16.17 1.75
CA PHE A 70 12.23 14.98 1.34
C PHE A 70 13.64 15.32 0.85
N HIS A 71 14.00 16.61 0.77
CA HIS A 71 15.36 17.09 0.47
C HIS A 71 16.00 16.46 -0.77
N ASP A 72 15.19 16.07 -1.76
CA ASP A 72 15.62 15.39 -2.99
C ASP A 72 16.46 14.11 -2.73
N SER A 73 16.31 13.50 -1.56
CA SER A 73 17.05 12.30 -1.14
C SER A 73 16.09 11.19 -0.75
N LEU A 74 16.31 10.00 -1.31
CA LEU A 74 15.56 8.80 -0.98
C LEU A 74 16.52 7.65 -0.64
N HIS A 75 16.41 7.16 0.59
CA HIS A 75 17.06 5.93 1.01
C HIS A 75 16.28 4.73 0.47
N MET A 76 16.91 3.97 -0.43
CA MET A 76 16.38 2.71 -0.96
C MET A 76 17.11 1.54 -0.30
N TYR A 77 16.39 0.45 -0.03
CA TYR A 77 16.98 -0.73 0.61
C TYR A 77 16.97 -1.89 -0.38
N GLU A 78 18.16 -2.26 -0.84
CA GLU A 78 18.34 -3.30 -1.86
C GLU A 78 18.98 -4.55 -1.26
N LEU A 79 18.48 -5.72 -1.67
CA LEU A 79 19.07 -7.00 -1.30
C LEU A 79 20.23 -7.32 -2.25
N LYS A 80 21.45 -7.40 -1.72
CA LYS A 80 22.61 -7.89 -2.49
C LYS A 80 22.67 -9.42 -2.47
N ASN A 81 23.41 -10.00 -3.42
CA ASN A 81 23.56 -11.46 -3.64
C ASN A 81 23.91 -12.29 -2.39
N ASN A 82 24.42 -11.67 -1.32
CA ASN A 82 24.75 -12.33 -0.06
C ASN A 82 23.62 -12.23 0.99
N ASN A 83 22.38 -11.93 0.58
CA ASN A 83 21.25 -11.63 1.46
C ASN A 83 21.49 -10.45 2.45
N VAL A 84 22.42 -9.56 2.11
CA VAL A 84 22.69 -8.35 2.88
C VAL A 84 21.83 -7.23 2.30
N ILE A 85 21.00 -6.63 3.15
CA ILE A 85 20.27 -5.41 2.82
C ILE A 85 21.25 -4.24 2.94
N VAL A 86 21.35 -3.45 1.89
CA VAL A 86 22.16 -2.22 1.87
C VAL A 86 21.29 -1.01 1.65
N ASP A 87 21.62 0.07 2.33
CA ASP A 87 21.09 1.39 2.03
C ASP A 87 21.76 1.95 0.77
N VAL A 88 20.94 2.34 -0.19
CA VAL A 88 21.31 2.88 -1.49
C VAL A 88 20.65 4.24 -1.62
N PRO A 89 21.35 5.33 -1.28
CA PRO A 89 20.81 6.67 -1.47
C PRO A 89 20.62 6.95 -2.96
N LYS A 90 19.43 7.43 -3.31
CA LYS A 90 19.05 7.88 -4.66
C LYS A 90 18.60 9.33 -4.59
N LYS A 91 18.85 10.09 -5.66
CA LYS A 91 18.23 11.41 -5.82
C LYS A 91 16.83 11.25 -6.38
N ILE A 92 15.87 11.98 -5.81
CA ILE A 92 14.45 11.81 -6.17
C ILE A 92 14.20 12.21 -7.63
N HIS A 93 14.86 13.25 -8.12
CA HIS A 93 14.72 13.69 -9.51
C HIS A 93 15.25 12.68 -10.55
N ASP A 94 16.20 11.82 -10.18
CA ASP A 94 16.78 10.81 -11.08
C ASP A 94 15.85 9.59 -11.27
N LEU A 95 14.82 9.44 -10.44
CA LEU A 95 13.93 8.27 -10.43
C LEU A 95 12.77 8.44 -11.41
N GLY A 96 12.46 7.41 -12.19
CA GLY A 96 11.20 7.24 -12.91
C GLY A 96 10.19 6.38 -12.13
N PRO A 97 8.93 6.30 -12.59
CA PRO A 97 7.93 5.42 -11.98
C PRO A 97 8.34 3.95 -11.91
N ASP A 98 9.12 3.47 -12.89
CA ASP A 98 9.56 2.08 -12.97
C ASP A 98 10.62 1.68 -11.95
N ASP A 99 11.36 2.66 -11.44
CA ASP A 99 12.39 2.45 -10.41
C ASP A 99 11.77 2.18 -9.03
N LEU A 100 10.48 2.47 -8.86
CA LEU A 100 9.76 2.38 -7.59
C LEU A 100 8.64 1.36 -7.69
N ARG A 101 8.75 0.28 -6.91
CA ARG A 101 7.75 -0.79 -6.88
C ARG A 101 7.31 -1.12 -5.47
N VAL A 102 6.00 -1.23 -5.28
CA VAL A 102 5.41 -1.74 -4.04
C VAL A 102 4.62 -3.01 -4.33
N TYR A 103 5.12 -4.14 -3.84
CA TYR A 103 4.44 -5.42 -3.97
C TYR A 103 3.28 -5.53 -2.98
N GLY A 104 2.19 -6.12 -3.45
CA GLY A 104 0.97 -6.33 -2.69
C GLY A 104 0.06 -7.37 -3.31
N VAL A 105 -1.21 -7.33 -2.90
CA VAL A 105 -2.28 -8.21 -3.38
C VAL A 105 -3.47 -7.35 -3.75
N ALA A 106 -4.12 -7.62 -4.87
CA ALA A 106 -5.42 -7.03 -5.20
C ALA A 106 -6.53 -8.07 -5.04
N TYR A 107 -7.61 -7.71 -4.37
CA TYR A 107 -8.76 -8.55 -4.09
C TYR A 107 -9.97 -8.07 -4.88
N TYR A 108 -10.70 -9.00 -5.49
CA TYR A 108 -11.97 -8.71 -6.16
C TYR A 108 -13.14 -8.95 -5.21
N ILE A 109 -14.02 -7.96 -5.13
CA ILE A 109 -15.29 -7.99 -4.40
C ILE A 109 -16.43 -7.97 -5.42
N ALA A 110 -17.32 -8.97 -5.31
CA ALA A 110 -18.48 -9.08 -6.19
C ALA A 110 -19.46 -7.91 -5.96
N PRO A 111 -20.20 -7.46 -6.99
CA PRO A 111 -21.06 -6.28 -6.94
C PRO A 111 -22.01 -6.22 -5.72
N GLU A 112 -22.57 -7.36 -5.33
CA GLU A 112 -23.50 -7.51 -4.20
C GLU A 112 -22.88 -7.20 -2.82
N HIS A 113 -21.55 -7.24 -2.70
CA HIS A 113 -20.83 -7.01 -1.45
C HIS A 113 -19.99 -5.72 -1.44
N VAL A 114 -19.95 -4.98 -2.54
CA VAL A 114 -19.08 -3.80 -2.67
C VAL A 114 -19.34 -2.75 -1.59
N GLU A 115 -20.60 -2.40 -1.36
CA GLU A 115 -20.95 -1.35 -0.40
C GLU A 115 -20.65 -1.78 1.05
N GLU A 116 -20.98 -3.02 1.43
CA GLU A 116 -20.64 -3.57 2.76
C GLU A 116 -19.12 -3.59 2.99
N VAL A 117 -18.34 -3.98 1.98
CA VAL A 117 -16.87 -4.00 2.10
C VAL A 117 -16.29 -2.59 2.17
N LYS A 118 -16.85 -1.61 1.43
CA LYS A 118 -16.43 -0.21 1.55
C LYS A 118 -16.69 0.32 2.95
N GLU A 119 -17.89 0.13 3.49
CA GLU A 119 -18.23 0.56 4.86
C GLU A 119 -17.30 -0.08 5.90
N TYR A 120 -17.00 -1.38 5.74
CA TYR A 120 -16.02 -2.07 6.58
C TYR A 120 -14.62 -1.44 6.49
N LEU A 121 -14.16 -1.13 5.28
CA LEU A 121 -12.83 -0.54 5.05
C LEU A 121 -12.75 0.91 5.53
N ASP A 122 -13.81 1.70 5.35
CA ASP A 122 -13.89 3.08 5.85
C ASP A 122 -13.77 3.12 7.39
N VAL A 123 -14.28 2.10 8.09
CA VAL A 123 -14.10 1.95 9.54
C VAL A 123 -12.70 1.44 9.89
N ARG A 124 -12.16 0.52 9.11
CA ARG A 124 -10.86 -0.10 9.38
C ARG A 124 -9.69 0.84 9.13
N GLU A 125 -9.78 1.66 8.09
CA GLU A 125 -8.72 2.58 7.67
C GLU A 125 -9.00 4.00 8.19
N GLN A 126 -9.63 4.10 9.37
CA GLN A 126 -9.82 5.36 10.10
C GLN A 126 -8.47 6.02 10.43
N ASN A 127 -8.53 7.28 10.88
CA ASN A 127 -7.37 8.16 11.11
C ASN A 127 -6.74 8.71 9.82
N GLY A 128 -7.61 8.97 8.83
CA GLY A 128 -7.36 9.84 7.69
C GLY A 128 -6.62 9.20 6.51
N TYR A 129 -6.65 7.87 6.40
CA TYR A 129 -6.48 7.28 5.08
C TYR A 129 -7.61 7.76 4.18
N THR A 130 -7.28 8.02 2.92
CA THR A 130 -8.23 8.39 1.88
C THR A 130 -8.21 7.35 0.79
N SER A 131 -9.34 7.14 0.11
CA SER A 131 -9.42 6.19 -1.00
C SER A 131 -8.95 6.84 -2.30
N HIS A 132 -8.13 6.10 -3.04
CA HIS A 132 -7.59 6.46 -4.36
C HIS A 132 -7.83 5.33 -5.34
N LYS A 133 -7.72 5.63 -6.62
CA LYS A 133 -7.69 4.62 -7.68
C LYS A 133 -6.34 4.65 -8.38
N VAL A 134 -5.71 3.49 -8.49
CA VAL A 134 -4.37 3.35 -9.09
C VAL A 134 -4.30 2.09 -9.94
N PRO A 135 -3.45 2.05 -10.99
CA PRO A 135 -3.18 0.83 -11.72
C PRO A 135 -2.35 -0.15 -10.87
N PHE A 136 -2.81 -1.39 -10.78
CA PHE A 136 -2.09 -2.49 -10.15
C PHE A 136 -1.63 -3.49 -11.21
N HIS A 137 -0.32 -3.69 -11.33
CA HIS A 137 0.29 -4.58 -12.32
C HIS A 137 0.29 -6.02 -11.81
N ILE A 138 -0.31 -6.94 -12.57
CA ILE A 138 -0.53 -8.33 -12.19
C ILE A 138 0.69 -9.17 -12.56
N LEU A 139 1.21 -9.97 -11.62
CA LEU A 139 2.37 -10.85 -11.84
C LEU A 139 2.02 -12.30 -12.16
N ASP A 140 0.86 -12.77 -11.70
CA ASP A 140 0.50 -14.19 -11.67
C ASP A 140 -0.68 -14.53 -12.59
N ILE A 141 -0.94 -13.70 -13.60
CA ILE A 141 -2.15 -13.79 -14.45
C ILE A 141 -2.33 -15.16 -15.13
N GLU A 142 -1.24 -15.77 -15.58
CA GLU A 142 -1.26 -17.09 -16.25
C GLU A 142 -1.51 -18.23 -15.26
N LYS A 143 -1.20 -18.03 -13.98
CA LYS A 143 -1.27 -19.06 -12.95
C LYS A 143 -2.60 -19.09 -12.21
N ASN A 144 -3.42 -18.04 -12.33
CA ASN A 144 -4.61 -17.85 -11.49
C ASN A 144 -5.93 -17.78 -12.27
N HIS A 145 -5.92 -17.92 -13.61
CA HIS A 145 -7.12 -17.77 -14.46
C HIS A 145 -7.81 -16.39 -14.35
N ALA A 146 -7.10 -15.36 -13.84
CA ALA A 146 -7.66 -14.02 -13.69
C ALA A 146 -8.09 -13.43 -15.03
N TYR A 147 -7.29 -13.64 -16.08
CA TYR A 147 -7.60 -13.15 -17.42
C TYR A 147 -8.96 -13.65 -17.91
N GLU A 148 -9.21 -14.96 -17.88
CA GLU A 148 -10.48 -15.53 -18.36
C GLU A 148 -11.70 -15.02 -17.59
N LYS A 149 -11.55 -14.80 -16.28
CA LYS A 149 -12.65 -14.38 -15.40
C LYS A 149 -12.92 -12.87 -15.48
N PHE A 150 -11.90 -12.06 -15.74
CA PHE A 150 -11.95 -10.60 -15.66
C PHE A 150 -11.39 -9.90 -16.89
N LYS A 151 -11.43 -10.54 -18.06
CA LYS A 151 -10.90 -10.02 -19.34
C LYS A 151 -11.41 -8.62 -19.70
N ASP A 152 -12.62 -8.28 -19.28
CA ASP A 152 -13.25 -6.98 -19.57
C ASP A 152 -12.80 -5.89 -18.59
N GLU A 153 -12.19 -6.27 -17.45
CA GLU A 153 -11.65 -5.35 -16.44
C GLU A 153 -10.12 -5.25 -16.50
N ILE A 154 -9.45 -6.30 -16.99
CA ILE A 154 -7.99 -6.36 -17.13
C ILE A 154 -7.57 -5.63 -18.40
N SER A 155 -6.72 -4.63 -18.23
CA SER A 155 -6.05 -3.94 -19.33
C SER A 155 -4.67 -4.53 -19.59
N GLN A 156 -4.19 -4.42 -20.84
CA GLN A 156 -2.88 -4.88 -21.25
C GLN A 156 -2.11 -3.75 -21.93
N ASN A 157 -0.82 -3.64 -21.63
CA ASN A 157 0.12 -2.78 -22.33
C ASN A 157 1.43 -3.56 -22.60
N ASP A 158 2.45 -2.87 -23.12
CA ASP A 158 3.76 -3.45 -23.45
C ASP A 158 4.49 -4.05 -22.23
N GLU A 159 4.06 -3.70 -21.01
CA GLU A 159 4.68 -4.11 -19.74
C GLU A 159 3.92 -5.25 -19.05
N GLY A 160 2.79 -5.69 -19.63
CA GLY A 160 1.96 -6.77 -19.13
C GLY A 160 0.54 -6.32 -18.83
N TYR A 161 -0.06 -6.96 -17.83
CA TYR A 161 -1.47 -6.77 -17.48
C TYR A 161 -1.62 -5.94 -16.21
N TYR A 162 -2.65 -5.09 -16.18
CA TYR A 162 -2.96 -4.27 -15.03
C TYR A 162 -4.47 -4.08 -14.88
N ILE A 163 -4.88 -3.74 -13.66
CA ILE A 163 -6.26 -3.46 -13.28
C ILE A 163 -6.33 -2.15 -12.52
N GLU A 164 -7.30 -1.29 -12.85
CA GLU A 164 -7.60 -0.12 -12.02
C GLU A 164 -8.23 -0.60 -10.71
N SER A 165 -7.60 -0.28 -9.59
CA SER A 165 -8.00 -0.79 -8.28
C SER A 165 -8.07 0.33 -7.25
N MET A 166 -9.02 0.21 -6.32
CA MET A 166 -9.10 1.08 -5.16
C MET A 166 -7.94 0.78 -4.20
N ILE A 167 -7.48 1.80 -3.48
CA ILE A 167 -6.45 1.68 -2.44
C ILE A 167 -6.68 2.76 -1.37
N TYR A 168 -6.43 2.44 -0.10
CA TYR A 168 -6.43 3.43 0.99
C TYR A 168 -5.02 3.94 1.26
N ILE A 169 -4.78 5.25 1.24
CA ILE A 169 -3.46 5.85 1.48
C ILE A 169 -3.57 6.95 2.54
N GLY A 170 -2.73 6.88 3.57
CA GLY A 170 -2.51 7.97 4.52
C GLY A 170 -1.59 8.98 3.86
N THR A 171 -2.18 10.03 3.29
CA THR A 171 -1.45 11.01 2.47
C THR A 171 -0.46 11.79 3.33
N ILE A 172 0.50 12.45 2.68
CA ILE A 172 1.50 13.29 3.36
C ILE A 172 0.92 14.51 4.10
N GLU A 173 -0.32 14.88 3.75
CA GLU A 173 -1.10 15.96 4.37
C GLU A 173 -1.92 15.47 5.58
N ASN A 174 -1.94 14.17 5.82
CA ASN A 174 -2.63 13.58 6.96
C ASN A 174 -1.94 13.97 8.28
N GLU A 175 -2.72 14.30 9.31
CA GLU A 175 -2.18 14.70 10.64
C GLU A 175 -1.35 13.62 11.34
N ALA A 176 -1.64 12.35 11.06
CA ALA A 176 -0.88 11.19 11.53
C ALA A 176 0.32 10.85 10.63
N PHE A 177 0.58 11.58 9.54
CA PHE A 177 1.82 11.42 8.77
C PHE A 177 3.01 12.00 9.53
N VAL A 178 4.04 11.19 9.76
CA VAL A 178 5.24 11.55 10.55
C VAL A 178 6.53 11.57 9.74
N GLY A 179 6.44 11.32 8.43
CA GLY A 179 7.60 11.25 7.55
C GLY A 179 8.16 12.63 7.14
N PRO A 180 9.42 12.67 6.68
CA PRO A 180 10.39 11.57 6.70
C PRO A 180 10.91 11.29 8.12
N GLU A 181 11.02 10.01 8.47
CA GLU A 181 11.58 9.54 9.75
C GLU A 181 12.73 8.57 9.45
N SER A 182 13.80 8.62 10.25
CA SER A 182 14.96 7.74 10.10
C SER A 182 14.59 6.27 10.35
N LEU A 183 15.39 5.34 9.82
CA LEU A 183 15.17 3.91 10.07
C LEU A 183 15.30 3.59 11.56
N GLU A 184 16.27 4.21 12.23
CA GLU A 184 16.58 4.04 13.64
C GLU A 184 15.43 4.52 14.53
N ASP A 185 14.87 5.71 14.25
CA ASP A 185 13.75 6.26 14.99
C ASP A 185 12.48 5.45 14.78
N THR A 186 12.17 5.13 13.51
CA THR A 186 11.03 4.27 13.14
C THR A 186 11.13 2.92 13.88
N ALA A 187 12.30 2.27 13.85
CA ALA A 187 12.53 1.00 14.52
C ALA A 187 12.45 1.10 16.05
N SER A 188 12.95 2.19 16.64
CA SER A 188 12.88 2.46 18.07
C SER A 188 11.43 2.57 18.56
N VAL A 189 10.56 3.22 17.78
CA VAL A 189 9.13 3.31 18.06
C VAL A 189 8.45 1.94 17.92
N ILE A 190 8.62 1.27 16.77
CA ILE A 190 7.99 -0.03 16.50
C ILE A 190 8.37 -1.07 17.58
N LYS A 191 9.62 -1.06 18.05
CA LYS A 191 10.10 -1.97 19.10
C LYS A 191 9.38 -1.79 20.44
N LYS A 192 8.87 -0.59 20.74
CA LYS A 192 8.33 -0.23 22.05
C LYS A 192 6.80 -0.11 22.06
N SER A 193 6.18 0.22 20.93
CA SER A 193 4.75 0.44 20.85
C SER A 193 3.99 -0.89 20.84
N ILE A 194 2.98 -1.00 21.70
CA ILE A 194 2.04 -2.12 21.76
C ILE A 194 0.62 -1.57 21.91
N SER A 195 -0.36 -2.26 21.34
CA SER A 195 -1.79 -1.96 21.51
C SER A 195 -2.57 -3.25 21.78
N VAL A 196 -3.88 -3.12 21.95
CA VAL A 196 -4.82 -4.22 22.22
C VAL A 196 -4.95 -5.22 21.05
N LEU A 197 -4.50 -4.87 19.83
CA LEU A 197 -4.49 -5.83 18.70
C LEU A 197 -3.22 -6.69 18.74
N GLU A 198 -3.39 -7.96 19.12
CA GLU A 198 -2.36 -8.99 19.18
C GLU A 198 -1.42 -9.01 17.96
N ILE A 199 -0.15 -9.18 18.29
CA ILE A 199 1.03 -9.15 17.43
C ILE A 199 0.99 -10.31 16.42
N ILE A 200 1.25 -10.01 15.14
CA ILE A 200 2.05 -10.91 14.29
C ILE A 200 3.06 -10.01 13.55
N ILE A 201 4.30 -10.03 14.02
CA ILE A 201 5.51 -9.68 13.26
C ILE A 201 6.22 -11.01 13.02
#